data_AF-A0AA38C4U3-F1
#
_entry.id   AF-A0AA38C4U3-F1
#
_cell.length_a   1.000
_cell.length_b   1.000
_cell.length_c   1.000
_cell.angle_alpha   90.00
_cell.angle_beta   90.00
_cell.angle_gamma   90.00
#
_symmetry.space_group_name_H-M   'P 1'
#
loop_
_entity.id
_entity.type
_entity.pdbx_description
1 polymer ?
#
loop_
_entity_poly.entity_id
_entity_poly.type
_entity_poly.pdbx_seq_one_letter_code
_entity_poly.pdbx_strand_id
1 'polypeptide(L)'
;FDGLHDPDIVARNATLSFETAIWFWMTAQPPKPSCHEVMIGTWNPSWNDEAAGRKAGYGLTTNIINGGLECGYGENDKVKSRIGFYQRYCNILGVSEGTNLDCYNQRPYGLALSTAEEASIIKTV
;
A
#
# COMPACT_ATOMS: atom_id res chain seq x y z
N PHE A 1 13.68 -18.13 9.73
CA PHE A 1 14.44 -16.88 9.86
C PHE A 1 14.04 -16.22 11.17
N ASP A 2 15.01 -15.80 11.99
CA ASP A 2 14.77 -15.06 13.23
C ASP A 2 15.15 -13.59 13.02
N GLY A 3 14.17 -12.80 12.57
CA GLY A 3 14.36 -11.37 12.31
C GLY A 3 14.32 -10.48 13.54
N LEU A 4 13.99 -11.01 14.70
CA LEU A 4 13.93 -10.23 15.94
C LEU A 4 15.31 -10.16 16.60
N HIS A 5 16.07 -11.25 16.57
CA HIS A 5 17.41 -11.29 17.15
C HIS A 5 18.51 -10.89 16.16
N ASP A 6 18.31 -11.08 14.85
CA ASP A 6 19.27 -10.69 13.80
C ASP A 6 18.52 -10.09 12.59
N PRO A 7 18.04 -8.83 12.68
CA PRO A 7 17.35 -8.20 11.55
C PRO A 7 18.25 -7.98 10.33
N ASP A 8 19.57 -7.80 10.53
CA ASP A 8 20.54 -7.52 9.47
C ASP A 8 20.72 -8.68 8.49
N ILE A 9 20.29 -9.90 8.86
CA ILE A 9 20.32 -11.04 7.94
C ILE A 9 19.47 -10.79 6.68
N VAL A 10 18.44 -9.93 6.74
CA VAL A 10 17.68 -9.51 5.55
C VAL A 10 18.57 -8.74 4.57
N ALA A 11 19.54 -7.96 5.07
CA ALA A 11 20.48 -7.21 4.23
C ALA A 11 21.69 -8.06 3.78
N ARG A 12 22.01 -9.14 4.52
CA ARG A 12 23.19 -10.00 4.24
C ARG A 12 22.87 -11.25 3.43
N ASN A 13 21.62 -11.67 3.34
CA ASN A 13 21.20 -12.87 2.61
C ASN A 13 20.20 -12.50 1.51
N ALA A 14 20.63 -12.58 0.25
CA ALA A 14 19.82 -12.19 -0.90
C ALA A 14 18.53 -13.02 -1.05
N THR A 15 18.59 -14.34 -0.84
CA THR A 15 17.40 -15.19 -0.90
C THR A 15 16.38 -14.76 0.15
N LEU A 16 16.83 -14.58 1.38
CA LEU A 16 15.96 -14.13 2.46
C LEU A 16 15.41 -12.70 2.22
N SER A 17 16.21 -11.82 1.62
CA SER A 17 15.76 -10.48 1.23
C SER A 17 14.58 -10.52 0.26
N PHE A 18 14.59 -11.46 -0.70
CA PHE A 18 13.45 -11.63 -1.62
C PHE A 18 12.27 -12.33 -0.92
N GLU A 19 12.53 -13.32 -0.06
CA GLU A 19 11.49 -13.99 0.71
C GLU A 19 10.68 -13.01 1.57
N THR A 20 11.33 -12.05 2.24
CA THR A 20 10.63 -11.04 3.04
C THR A 20 9.80 -10.08 2.19
N ALA A 21 10.29 -9.68 1.03
CA ALA A 21 9.54 -8.84 0.08
C ALA A 21 8.31 -9.57 -0.48
N ILE A 22 8.46 -10.85 -0.86
CA ILE A 22 7.35 -11.69 -1.33
C ILE A 22 6.37 -11.94 -0.19
N TRP A 23 6.85 -12.23 1.02
CA TRP A 23 6.00 -12.39 2.20
C TRP A 23 5.13 -11.16 2.45
N PHE A 24 5.71 -9.95 2.41
CA PHE A 24 4.95 -8.71 2.54
C PHE A 24 3.91 -8.57 1.42
N TRP A 25 4.28 -8.87 0.17
CA TRP A 25 3.40 -8.77 -0.99
C TRP A 25 2.20 -9.72 -0.92
N MET A 26 2.39 -10.92 -0.36
CA MET A 26 1.39 -11.99 -0.30
C MET A 26 0.54 -11.97 0.98
N THR A 27 0.98 -11.31 2.05
CA THR A 27 0.34 -11.40 3.37
C THR A 27 -0.62 -10.23 3.60
N ALA A 28 -1.92 -10.53 3.69
CA ALA A 28 -2.92 -9.56 4.10
C ALA A 28 -2.72 -9.15 5.57
N GLN A 29 -2.91 -7.86 5.86
CA GLN A 29 -2.82 -7.30 7.22
C GLN A 29 -4.08 -6.49 7.50
N PRO A 30 -5.17 -7.11 7.98
CA PRO A 30 -6.46 -6.45 8.15
C PRO A 30 -6.33 -5.09 8.88
N PRO A 31 -6.94 -4.02 8.36
CA PRO A 31 -7.93 -4.00 7.28
C PRO A 31 -7.35 -4.01 5.84
N LYS A 32 -6.02 -4.03 5.67
CA LYS A 32 -5.39 -4.06 4.35
C LYS A 32 -5.50 -5.47 3.73
N PRO A 33 -5.93 -5.60 2.46
CA PRO A 33 -5.74 -6.84 1.72
C PRO A 33 -4.24 -7.04 1.41
N SER A 34 -3.87 -8.20 0.85
CA SER A 34 -2.53 -8.36 0.29
C SER A 34 -2.38 -7.56 -1.01
N CYS A 35 -1.15 -7.16 -1.36
CA CYS A 35 -0.89 -6.55 -2.66
C CYS A 35 -1.20 -7.54 -3.80
N HIS A 36 -0.94 -8.82 -3.58
CA HIS A 36 -1.22 -9.88 -4.53
C HIS A 36 -2.70 -9.95 -4.92
N GLU A 37 -3.61 -10.05 -3.95
CA GLU A 37 -5.06 -10.13 -4.20
C GLU A 37 -5.59 -8.93 -5.00
N VAL A 38 -5.05 -7.73 -4.74
CA VAL A 38 -5.37 -6.53 -5.52
C VAL A 38 -4.94 -6.68 -6.97
N MET A 39 -3.71 -7.11 -7.21
CA MET A 39 -3.14 -7.17 -8.57
C MET A 39 -3.67 -8.32 -9.41
N ILE A 40 -4.12 -9.43 -8.80
CA ILE A 40 -4.77 -10.53 -9.53
C ILE A 40 -6.30 -10.37 -9.64
N GLY A 41 -6.86 -9.29 -9.09
CA GLY A 41 -8.28 -8.97 -9.20
C GLY A 41 -9.20 -9.82 -8.32
N THR A 42 -8.68 -10.44 -7.25
CA THR A 42 -9.49 -11.22 -6.29
C THR A 42 -9.92 -10.40 -5.07
N TRP A 43 -9.33 -9.22 -4.86
CA TRP A 43 -9.77 -8.30 -3.81
C TRP A 43 -11.17 -7.74 -4.12
N ASN A 44 -12.08 -7.89 -3.15
CA ASN A 44 -13.41 -7.30 -3.20
C ASN A 44 -13.49 -6.11 -2.21
N PRO A 45 -13.79 -4.89 -2.66
CA PRO A 45 -13.85 -3.72 -1.79
C PRO A 45 -14.97 -3.86 -0.76
N SER A 46 -14.70 -3.44 0.47
CA SER A 46 -15.74 -3.19 1.47
C SER A 46 -16.39 -1.83 1.24
N TRP A 47 -17.53 -1.57 1.88
CA TRP A 47 -18.12 -0.23 1.91
C TRP A 47 -17.14 0.85 2.40
N ASN A 48 -16.27 0.52 3.37
CA ASN A 48 -15.23 1.43 3.86
C ASN A 48 -14.16 1.73 2.80
N ASP A 49 -13.92 0.82 1.86
CA ASP A 49 -13.00 1.02 0.74
C ASP A 49 -13.62 1.92 -0.31
N GLU A 50 -14.89 1.67 -0.67
CA GLU A 50 -15.65 2.50 -1.58
C GLU A 50 -15.75 3.94 -1.08
N ALA A 51 -16.16 4.14 0.18
CA ALA A 51 -16.27 5.46 0.80
C ALA A 51 -14.91 6.18 0.91
N ALA A 52 -13.81 5.42 0.96
CA ALA A 52 -12.45 5.96 0.98
C ALA A 52 -11.85 6.19 -0.42
N GLY A 53 -12.59 5.90 -1.48
CA GLY A 53 -12.11 6.00 -2.86
C GLY A 53 -11.04 4.97 -3.22
N ARG A 54 -10.85 3.91 -2.42
CA ARG A 54 -9.87 2.85 -2.72
C ARG A 54 -10.42 1.96 -3.82
N LYS A 55 -9.65 1.82 -4.91
CA LYS A 55 -10.03 1.07 -6.11
C LYS A 55 -8.95 0.06 -6.49
N ALA A 56 -9.33 -1.06 -7.09
CA ALA A 56 -8.39 -2.08 -7.51
C ALA A 56 -7.42 -1.50 -8.54
N GLY A 57 -6.12 -1.73 -8.34
CA GLY A 57 -5.05 -1.20 -9.20
C GLY A 57 -3.77 -0.91 -8.43
N TYR A 58 -2.75 -0.47 -9.16
CA TYR A 58 -1.40 -0.19 -8.62
C TYR A 58 -1.39 0.94 -7.58
N GLY A 59 -2.35 1.86 -7.64
CA GLY A 59 -2.53 2.88 -6.61
C GLY A 59 -2.86 2.27 -5.24
N LEU A 60 -3.72 1.24 -5.21
CA LEU A 60 -4.07 0.59 -3.95
C LEU A 60 -2.91 -0.21 -3.36
N THR A 61 -2.05 -0.82 -4.19
CA THR A 61 -0.82 -1.46 -3.68
C THR A 61 0.14 -0.42 -3.07
N THR A 62 0.24 0.76 -3.67
CA THR A 62 0.98 1.90 -3.07
C THR A 62 0.40 2.29 -1.72
N ASN A 63 -0.94 2.34 -1.60
CA ASN A 63 -1.63 2.63 -0.35
C ASN A 63 -1.38 1.56 0.73
N ILE A 64 -1.36 0.27 0.36
CA ILE A 64 -1.02 -0.83 1.27
C ILE A 64 0.41 -0.68 1.79
N ILE A 65 1.36 -0.39 0.90
CA ILE A 65 2.80 -0.27 1.19
C ILE A 65 3.08 0.92 2.10
N ASN A 66 2.62 2.13 1.76
CA ASN A 66 2.98 3.34 2.51
C ASN A 66 1.92 4.46 2.43
N GLY A 67 0.64 4.10 2.39
CA GLY A 67 -0.44 5.04 2.16
C GLY A 67 -0.48 6.20 3.15
N GLY A 68 -0.19 5.96 4.43
CA GLY A 68 -0.22 6.99 5.47
C GLY A 68 0.73 8.18 5.21
N LEU A 69 1.72 8.03 4.33
CA LEU A 69 2.64 9.09 3.93
C LEU A 69 2.49 9.53 2.48
N GLU A 70 1.84 8.73 1.64
CA GLU A 70 1.90 8.89 0.18
C GLU A 70 0.52 9.09 -0.49
N CYS A 71 -0.57 8.72 0.18
CA CYS A 71 -1.90 8.65 -0.43
C CYS A 71 -2.90 9.58 0.26
N GLY A 72 -3.83 10.15 -0.51
CA GLY A 72 -4.89 11.02 0.00
C GLY A 72 -4.51 12.49 0.20
N TYR A 73 -3.33 12.90 -0.26
CA TYR A 73 -2.81 14.28 -0.13
C TYR A 73 -2.57 14.95 -1.49
N GLY A 74 -3.14 14.40 -2.56
CA GLY A 74 -2.90 14.86 -3.93
C GLY A 74 -1.60 14.30 -4.53
N GLU A 75 -1.22 14.89 -5.66
CA GLU A 75 -0.07 14.46 -6.45
C GLU A 75 1.26 14.67 -5.71
N ASN A 76 2.15 13.67 -5.74
CA ASN A 76 3.47 13.75 -5.12
C ASN A 76 4.51 12.88 -5.83
N ASP A 77 5.78 13.25 -5.66
CA ASP A 77 6.88 12.61 -6.38
C ASP A 77 7.15 11.16 -5.96
N LYS A 78 6.76 10.75 -4.75
CA LYS A 78 6.94 9.38 -4.28
C LYS A 78 6.04 8.42 -5.05
N VAL A 79 4.75 8.74 -5.15
CA VAL A 79 3.78 7.96 -5.92
C VAL A 79 4.12 8.01 -7.41
N LYS A 80 4.50 9.17 -7.96
CA LYS A 80 5.00 9.26 -9.36
C LYS A 80 6.17 8.33 -9.62
N SER A 81 7.15 8.28 -8.70
CA SER A 81 8.31 7.41 -8.85
C SER A 81 7.91 5.94 -8.89
N ARG A 82 6.95 5.50 -8.04
CA ARG A 82 6.43 4.13 -8.06
C ARG A 82 5.76 3.80 -9.39
N ILE A 83 4.88 4.70 -9.85
CA ILE A 83 4.20 4.57 -11.14
C ILE A 83 5.23 4.48 -12.27
N GLY A 84 6.24 5.35 -12.30
CA GLY A 84 7.27 5.34 -13.35
C GLY A 84 8.02 4.01 -13.48
N PHE A 85 8.37 3.35 -12.37
CA PHE A 85 8.97 2.00 -12.42
C PHE A 85 7.96 0.95 -12.92
N TYR A 86 6.72 1.00 -12.45
CA TYR A 86 5.66 0.08 -12.88
C TYR A 86 5.40 0.19 -14.39
N GLN A 87 5.22 1.40 -14.92
CA GLN A 87 5.02 1.66 -16.35
C GLN A 87 6.20 1.16 -17.19
N ARG A 88 7.43 1.42 -16.75
CA ARG A 88 8.63 0.91 -17.41
C ARG A 88 8.62 -0.62 -17.50
N TYR A 89 8.27 -1.31 -16.43
CA TYR A 89 8.25 -2.78 -16.42
C TYR A 89 7.07 -3.36 -17.21
N CYS A 90 5.89 -2.74 -17.16
CA CYS A 90 4.76 -3.10 -18.04
C CYS A 90 5.14 -2.99 -19.52
N ASN A 91 5.83 -1.91 -19.90
CA ASN A 91 6.33 -1.71 -21.26
C ASN A 91 7.31 -2.81 -21.68
N ILE A 92 8.32 -3.12 -20.85
CA ILE A 92 9.30 -4.18 -21.12
C ILE A 92 8.61 -5.55 -21.28
N LEU A 93 7.59 -5.83 -20.46
CA LEU A 93 6.86 -7.10 -20.46
C LEU A 93 5.75 -7.17 -21.52
N GLY A 94 5.43 -6.06 -22.20
CA GLY A 94 4.37 -6.00 -23.21
C GLY A 94 2.95 -6.19 -22.63
N VAL A 95 2.72 -5.77 -21.39
CA VAL A 95 1.43 -5.90 -20.70
C VAL A 95 0.78 -4.54 -20.42
N SER A 96 -0.54 -4.52 -20.30
CA SER A 96 -1.28 -3.33 -19.89
C SER A 96 -0.94 -2.95 -18.45
N GLU A 97 -0.84 -1.65 -18.19
CA GLU A 97 -0.65 -1.10 -16.84
C GLU A 97 -1.93 -1.23 -15.99
N GLY A 98 -3.10 -1.35 -16.64
CA GLY A 98 -4.39 -1.30 -15.97
C GLY A 98 -4.86 0.14 -15.68
N THR A 99 -5.83 0.28 -14.78
CA THR A 99 -6.37 1.57 -14.33
C THR A 99 -6.05 1.81 -12.85
N ASN A 100 -6.38 3.00 -12.33
CA ASN A 100 -6.17 3.37 -10.92
C ASN A 100 -4.69 3.23 -10.50
N LEU A 101 -3.78 3.82 -11.29
CA LEU A 101 -2.33 3.74 -11.05
C LEU A 101 -1.87 4.54 -9.84
N ASP A 102 -2.59 5.61 -9.49
CA ASP A 102 -2.29 6.46 -8.36
C ASP A 102 -3.20 6.23 -7.16
N CYS A 103 -2.76 6.75 -6.02
CA CYS A 103 -3.54 6.82 -4.79
C CYS A 103 -3.73 8.26 -4.30
N TYR A 104 -3.62 9.26 -5.18
CA TYR A 104 -3.60 10.67 -4.78
C TYR A 104 -4.85 11.08 -4.00
N ASN A 105 -6.00 10.51 -4.36
CA ASN A 105 -7.30 10.77 -3.76
C ASN A 105 -7.85 9.58 -2.94
N GLN A 106 -7.04 8.55 -2.70
CA GLN A 106 -7.47 7.40 -1.89
C GLN A 106 -7.15 7.68 -0.42
N ARG A 107 -8.13 7.56 0.48
CA ARG A 107 -7.86 7.67 1.92
C ARG A 107 -6.93 6.52 2.34
N PRO A 108 -5.85 6.80 3.08
CA PRO A 108 -4.89 5.78 3.45
C PRO A 108 -5.49 4.73 4.40
N TYR A 109 -5.03 3.49 4.28
CA TYR A 109 -5.22 2.52 5.35
C TYR A 109 -4.38 2.93 6.57
N GLY A 110 -5.03 3.08 7.74
CA GLY A 110 -4.33 3.41 9.00
C GLY A 110 -4.44 4.85 9.47
N LEU A 111 -5.08 5.77 8.72
CA LEU A 111 -5.77 6.86 9.39
C LEU A 111 -7.05 6.27 9.98
N ALA A 112 -7.06 6.08 11.30
CA ALA A 112 -8.31 6.12 12.03
C ALA A 112 -9.06 7.36 11.54
N LEU A 113 -10.37 7.24 11.34
CA LEU A 113 -11.19 8.43 11.49
C LEU A 113 -10.77 9.00 12.84
N SER A 114 -10.04 10.12 12.87
CA SER A 114 -10.22 11.03 13.99
C SER A 114 -11.68 11.42 13.88
N THR A 115 -12.56 10.64 14.51
CA THR A 115 -13.90 11.12 14.76
C THR A 115 -13.68 12.42 15.52
N ALA A 116 -14.49 13.43 15.22
CA ALA A 116 -14.40 14.73 15.87
C ALA A 116 -14.51 14.65 17.42
N GLU A 117 -14.74 13.46 17.99
CA GLU A 117 -14.76 13.17 19.42
C GLU A 117 -13.37 13.17 20.09
N GLU A 118 -12.30 12.70 19.44
CA GLU A 118 -10.98 12.64 20.11
C GLU A 118 -10.33 14.02 20.31
N ALA A 119 -10.65 15.00 19.45
CA ALA A 119 -10.17 16.37 19.58
C ALA A 119 -10.74 17.12 20.80
N SER A 120 -11.82 16.61 21.41
CA SER A 120 -12.43 17.18 22.61
C SER A 120 -11.68 16.78 23.90
N ILE A 121 -11.08 15.59 23.93
CA ILE A 121 -10.47 15.03 25.15
C ILE A 121 -9.10 15.68 25.45
N ILE A 122 -8.37 16.12 24.42
CA ILE A 122 -7.02 16.68 24.58
C ILE A 122 -7.03 18.14 25.12
N LYS A 123 -8.20 18.79 25.22
CA LYS A 123 -8.30 20.16 25.73
C LYS A 123 -8.51 20.29 27.25
N THR A 124 -8.53 19.18 28.00
CA THR A 124 -8.84 19.22 29.45
C THR A 124 -7.81 18.52 30.33
N VAL A 125 -6.52 18.58 29.98
CA VAL A 125 -5.41 18.26 30.90
C VAL A 125 -4.43 19.42 30.94
#